data_AF-J2K2Q3-F1
#
_entry.id   AF-J2K2Q3-F1
#
_cell.length_a   1.000
_cell.length_b   1.000
_cell.length_c   1.000
_cell.angle_alpha   90.00
_cell.angle_beta   90.00
_cell.angle_gamma   90.00
#
_symmetry.space_group_name_H-M   'P 1'
#
loop_
_entity.id
_entity.type
_entity.pdbx_description
1 polymer ?
#
loop_
_entity_poly.entity_id
_entity_poly.type
_entity_poly.pdbx_seq_one_letter_code
_entity_poly.pdbx_strand_id
1 'polypeptide(L)'
;MGSLRNPIGPLPSSIYWRRRAVALAIVVLLALLVVWALNLGGGGGKSGDEGKGAQGQGPATSITPGPSGSGPAIGEKPGGRGESGSGGSSGSGDGGGSAGGDGDASGGGTGSGASGGGPIGQGSGKSAVAAGSSLPNCVSDKAELVLRSVKSSYAPGAKPTFELTVKNAAGAACKVDLGQKAAVLTITDSAGDDRVWASNDCPSGTAPALLEVPAKGEVQRTVVWDRRASGPQCATPSSALVPAGKYRIQADVPGLETARTTFVLAKS
;
A
#
# COMPACT_ATOMS: atom_id res chain seq x y z
N MET A 1 43.93 -16.07 30.58
CA MET A 1 42.75 -16.96 30.51
C MET A 1 41.64 -16.15 29.84
N GLY A 2 41.26 -16.29 28.58
CA GLY A 2 41.10 -17.49 27.75
C GLY A 2 39.61 -17.62 27.41
N SER A 3 39.08 -16.88 26.44
CA SER A 3 37.76 -17.16 25.83
C SER A 3 37.58 -16.44 24.49
N LEU A 4 38.39 -16.85 23.50
CA LEU A 4 38.31 -16.48 22.07
C LEU A 4 37.86 -17.67 21.22
N ARG A 5 36.95 -18.50 21.73
CA ARG A 5 36.48 -19.71 21.03
C ARG A 5 35.01 -19.94 21.29
N ASN A 6 34.17 -19.31 20.49
CA ASN A 6 32.89 -19.91 20.15
C ASN A 6 32.74 -19.89 18.62
N PRO A 7 33.00 -21.02 17.93
CA PRO A 7 32.84 -21.08 16.49
C PRO A 7 31.36 -20.99 16.14
N ILE A 8 31.05 -20.11 15.20
CA ILE A 8 29.82 -20.10 14.42
C ILE A 8 29.58 -21.50 13.86
N GLY A 9 28.54 -22.17 14.33
CA GLY A 9 28.08 -23.44 13.76
C GLY A 9 27.74 -23.25 12.28
N PRO A 10 27.98 -24.26 11.43
CA PRO A 10 27.80 -24.13 9.99
C PRO A 10 26.33 -23.85 9.67
N LEU A 11 26.06 -22.64 9.17
CA LEU A 11 24.82 -22.37 8.44
C LEU A 11 24.71 -23.39 7.29
N PRO A 12 23.51 -23.88 6.96
CA PRO A 12 23.32 -24.93 5.97
C PRO A 12 24.05 -24.56 4.67
N SER A 13 25.12 -25.31 4.39
CA SER A 13 26.02 -25.12 3.24
C SER A 13 25.26 -25.10 1.90
N SER A 14 24.06 -25.67 1.88
CA SER A 14 23.17 -25.76 0.73
C SER A 14 22.72 -24.40 0.19
N ILE A 15 22.46 -23.36 1.01
CA ILE A 15 21.97 -22.07 0.50
C ILE A 15 23.10 -21.27 -0.17
N TYR A 16 24.29 -21.31 0.42
CA TYR A 16 25.49 -20.69 -0.15
C TYR A 16 25.93 -21.36 -1.45
N TRP A 17 25.94 -22.70 -1.48
CA TRP A 17 26.26 -23.46 -2.69
C TRP A 17 25.21 -23.26 -3.78
N ARG A 18 23.91 -23.11 -3.45
CA ARG A 18 22.87 -22.80 -4.44
C ARG A 18 23.06 -21.42 -5.07
N ARG A 19 23.34 -20.37 -4.27
CA ARG A 19 23.60 -19.02 -4.81
C ARG A 19 24.88 -18.97 -5.65
N ARG A 20 25.92 -19.70 -5.26
CA ARG A 20 27.17 -19.82 -6.03
C ARG A 20 27.02 -20.64 -7.31
N ALA A 21 26.25 -21.73 -7.29
CA ALA A 21 25.94 -22.51 -8.49
C ALA A 21 25.14 -21.69 -9.51
N VAL A 22 24.16 -20.89 -9.05
CA VAL A 22 23.40 -19.98 -9.91
C VAL A 22 24.30 -18.89 -10.49
N ALA A 23 25.18 -18.28 -9.68
CA ALA A 23 26.14 -17.29 -10.17
C ALA A 23 27.09 -17.88 -11.23
N LEU A 24 27.61 -19.08 -11.02
CA LEU A 24 28.47 -19.77 -12.00
C LEU A 24 27.71 -20.11 -13.28
N ALA A 25 26.45 -20.56 -13.18
CA ALA A 25 25.62 -20.85 -14.36
C ALA A 25 25.37 -19.60 -15.21
N ILE A 26 25.12 -18.44 -14.58
CA ILE A 26 24.95 -17.16 -15.28
C ILE A 26 26.25 -16.76 -15.98
N VAL A 27 27.41 -16.88 -15.32
CA VAL A 27 28.71 -16.56 -15.92
C VAL A 27 29.00 -17.44 -17.14
N VAL A 28 28.71 -18.75 -17.06
CA VAL A 28 28.86 -19.67 -18.19
C VAL A 28 27.92 -19.29 -19.34
N LEU A 29 26.68 -18.94 -19.05
CA LEU A 29 25.69 -18.55 -20.07
C LEU A 29 26.09 -17.25 -20.77
N LEU A 30 26.62 -16.27 -20.03
CA LEU A 30 27.16 -15.04 -20.61
C LEU A 30 28.40 -15.31 -21.47
N ALA A 31 29.31 -16.19 -21.03
CA ALA A 31 30.47 -16.58 -21.83
C ALA A 31 30.06 -17.26 -23.15
N LEU A 32 29.06 -18.15 -23.11
CA LEU A 32 28.51 -18.78 -24.30
C LEU A 32 27.88 -17.76 -25.26
N LEU A 33 27.15 -16.77 -24.75
CA LEU A 33 26.58 -15.69 -25.58
C LEU A 33 27.65 -14.81 -26.22
N VAL A 34 28.74 -14.52 -25.51
CA VAL A 34 29.88 -13.76 -26.06
C VAL A 34 30.57 -14.57 -27.16
N VAL A 35 30.85 -15.86 -26.92
CA VAL A 35 31.43 -16.74 -27.93
C VAL A 35 30.52 -16.85 -29.15
N TRP A 36 29.20 -16.98 -28.95
CA TRP A 36 28.22 -16.99 -30.03
C TRP A 36 28.24 -15.69 -30.83
N ALA A 37 28.21 -14.53 -30.17
CA ALA A 37 28.26 -13.22 -30.82
C ALA A 37 29.55 -13.00 -31.62
N LEU A 38 30.69 -13.46 -31.11
CA LEU A 38 31.97 -13.39 -31.81
C LEU A 38 32.06 -14.39 -32.99
N ASN A 39 31.32 -15.51 -32.94
CA ASN A 39 31.22 -16.44 -34.06
C ASN A 39 30.21 -16.00 -35.15
N LEU A 40 29.30 -15.07 -34.86
CA LEU A 40 28.44 -14.44 -35.88
C LEU A 40 29.12 -13.25 -36.60
N GLY A 41 30.22 -12.73 -36.08
CA GLY A 41 30.93 -11.57 -36.61
C GLY A 41 32.12 -11.93 -37.49
N GLY A 42 31.92 -12.68 -38.58
CA GLY A 42 33.02 -13.07 -39.48
C GLY A 42 32.59 -13.28 -40.94
N GLY A 43 32.69 -12.21 -41.75
CA GLY A 43 32.58 -12.21 -43.22
C GLY A 43 31.32 -11.50 -43.72
N GLY A 44 31.32 -10.44 -44.54
CA GLY A 44 32.32 -9.89 -45.46
C GLY A 44 31.73 -9.83 -46.88
N GLY A 45 31.41 -8.63 -47.40
CA GLY A 45 31.28 -8.41 -48.86
C GLY A 45 30.05 -7.65 -49.41
N LYS A 46 30.25 -6.35 -49.67
CA LYS A 46 30.03 -5.58 -50.92
C LYS A 46 28.67 -5.56 -51.70
N SER A 47 28.26 -4.30 -51.93
CA SER A 47 27.69 -3.68 -53.14
C SER A 47 26.28 -4.06 -53.63
N GLY A 48 25.46 -3.02 -53.85
CA GLY A 48 24.23 -3.09 -54.64
C GLY A 48 23.30 -1.92 -54.33
N ASP A 49 23.61 -0.74 -54.87
CA ASP A 49 22.73 0.42 -54.95
C ASP A 49 21.83 0.25 -56.19
N GLU A 50 20.50 0.27 -56.02
CA GLU A 50 19.43 0.40 -57.04
C GLU A 50 18.10 0.24 -56.26
N GLY A 51 17.13 1.15 -56.19
CA GLY A 51 16.79 2.31 -56.99
C GLY A 51 15.29 2.24 -57.33
N LYS A 52 14.45 3.02 -56.63
CA LYS A 52 13.09 3.54 -57.01
C LYS A 52 12.38 3.99 -55.72
N GLY A 53 12.10 5.25 -55.42
CA GLY A 53 11.88 6.42 -56.27
C GLY A 53 10.40 6.79 -56.23
N ALA A 54 10.03 7.75 -55.36
CA ALA A 54 8.97 8.75 -55.56
C ALA A 54 8.81 9.63 -54.30
N GLN A 55 9.21 10.91 -54.44
CA GLN A 55 8.45 12.13 -54.05
C GLN A 55 7.66 12.07 -52.72
N GLY A 56 7.83 12.95 -51.73
CA GLY A 56 8.31 14.32 -51.67
C GLY A 56 7.63 15.02 -50.48
N GLN A 57 8.22 16.15 -50.06
CA GLN A 57 7.77 17.13 -49.07
C GLN A 57 7.87 16.82 -47.57
N GLY A 58 8.61 17.71 -46.89
CA GLY A 58 9.05 17.63 -45.49
C GLY A 58 8.01 18.03 -44.43
N PRO A 59 8.46 18.33 -43.20
CA PRO A 59 7.60 18.37 -42.03
C PRO A 59 6.77 19.66 -41.96
N ALA A 60 5.46 19.51 -41.75
CA ALA A 60 4.56 20.63 -41.48
C ALA A 60 4.49 20.94 -39.98
N THR A 61 4.53 22.24 -39.70
CA THR A 61 4.62 22.93 -38.41
C THR A 61 3.28 23.09 -37.68
N SER A 62 3.37 23.15 -36.34
CA SER A 62 2.51 23.86 -35.36
C SER A 62 0.97 23.73 -35.44
N ILE A 63 0.40 23.23 -34.35
CA ILE A 63 -1.03 23.23 -34.02
C ILE A 63 -1.37 24.41 -33.10
N THR A 64 -2.16 25.36 -33.61
CA THR A 64 -2.84 26.43 -32.85
C THR A 64 -4.28 25.99 -32.54
N PRO A 65 -4.80 26.17 -31.31
CA PRO A 65 -6.19 25.84 -30.96
C PRO A 65 -7.21 26.83 -31.53
N GLY A 66 -8.34 26.31 -32.04
CA GLY A 66 -9.51 27.07 -32.48
C GLY A 66 -10.68 27.00 -31.47
N PRO A 67 -11.66 27.95 -31.54
CA PRO A 67 -12.47 28.40 -30.41
C PRO A 67 -13.75 27.59 -30.09
N SER A 68 -14.18 27.75 -28.84
CA SER A 68 -15.38 27.21 -28.18
C SER A 68 -16.70 27.65 -28.84
N GLY A 69 -17.63 26.70 -29.01
CA GLY A 69 -19.01 26.94 -29.44
C GLY A 69 -19.99 26.90 -28.26
N SER A 70 -20.76 27.98 -28.11
CA SER A 70 -21.92 28.12 -27.22
C SER A 70 -23.22 27.77 -27.97
N GLY A 71 -24.13 27.00 -27.37
CA GLY A 71 -25.50 26.81 -27.89
C GLY A 71 -26.38 25.95 -26.96
N PRO A 72 -27.70 26.20 -26.85
CA PRO A 72 -28.45 26.05 -25.59
C PRO A 72 -29.32 24.78 -25.46
N ALA A 73 -29.80 24.59 -24.22
CA ALA A 73 -30.63 23.51 -23.72
C ALA A 73 -32.09 23.52 -24.22
N ILE A 74 -32.61 22.32 -24.49
CA ILE A 74 -34.02 21.94 -24.63
C ILE A 74 -34.10 20.43 -24.25
N GLY A 75 -34.91 19.90 -23.34
CA GLY A 75 -36.04 20.44 -22.62
C GLY A 75 -37.38 19.91 -23.13
N GLU A 76 -37.59 18.58 -23.22
CA GLU A 76 -38.90 18.03 -23.61
C GLU A 76 -39.15 16.59 -23.09
N LYS A 77 -40.27 16.45 -22.37
CA LYS A 77 -41.10 15.24 -22.18
C LYS A 77 -42.49 15.69 -22.64
N PRO A 78 -43.31 14.96 -23.43
CA PRO A 78 -44.24 13.98 -22.82
C PRO A 78 -44.84 12.90 -23.77
N GLY A 79 -45.58 11.94 -23.17
CA GLY A 79 -46.63 11.12 -23.81
C GLY A 79 -46.21 9.67 -24.10
N GLY A 80 -46.93 8.59 -23.75
CA GLY A 80 -48.32 8.40 -23.34
C GLY A 80 -49.06 7.49 -24.33
N ARG A 81 -49.80 6.48 -23.83
CA ARG A 81 -50.73 5.51 -24.53
C ARG A 81 -50.09 4.17 -24.93
N GLY A 82 -50.70 3.00 -24.73
CA GLY A 82 -52.00 2.60 -24.19
C GLY A 82 -52.08 1.06 -24.13
N GLU A 83 -53.01 0.55 -23.32
CA GLU A 83 -53.14 -0.86 -22.91
C GLU A 83 -53.90 -1.78 -23.88
N SER A 84 -53.74 -3.10 -23.69
CA SER A 84 -54.73 -4.22 -23.76
C SER A 84 -54.06 -5.52 -24.26
N GLY A 85 -54.25 -6.72 -23.72
CA GLY A 85 -55.14 -7.24 -22.66
C GLY A 85 -54.64 -8.60 -22.12
N SER A 86 -55.10 -8.99 -20.92
CA SER A 86 -56.00 -10.14 -20.63
C SER A 86 -55.44 -11.54 -20.95
N GLY A 87 -55.36 -12.53 -20.05
CA GLY A 87 -55.92 -12.75 -18.71
C GLY A 87 -55.02 -13.71 -17.90
N GLY A 88 -55.09 -13.73 -16.56
CA GLY A 88 -55.97 -14.60 -15.75
C GLY A 88 -55.39 -16.03 -15.65
N SER A 89 -55.17 -16.69 -14.51
CA SER A 89 -55.58 -16.48 -13.12
C SER A 89 -54.83 -17.50 -12.23
N SER A 90 -54.68 -17.11 -10.94
CA SER A 90 -54.78 -17.90 -9.69
C SER A 90 -53.69 -18.87 -9.20
N GLY A 91 -53.36 -18.67 -7.91
CA GLY A 91 -52.73 -19.59 -6.94
C GLY A 91 -51.50 -18.93 -6.29
N SER A 92 -51.57 -18.03 -5.30
CA SER A 92 -52.10 -18.09 -3.92
C SER A 92 -51.35 -19.07 -2.99
N GLY A 93 -50.85 -18.54 -1.88
CA GLY A 93 -50.02 -19.18 -0.84
C GLY A 93 -48.78 -18.32 -0.55
N ASP A 94 -48.84 -17.18 0.15
CA ASP A 94 -49.15 -16.92 1.58
C ASP A 94 -48.16 -17.51 2.60
N GLY A 95 -47.67 -16.60 3.47
CA GLY A 95 -46.99 -16.86 4.75
C GLY A 95 -45.47 -16.63 4.69
N GLY A 96 -44.85 -15.74 5.45
CA GLY A 96 -45.22 -14.83 6.54
C GLY A 96 -43.96 -14.00 6.88
N GLY A 97 -44.06 -12.72 7.24
CA GLY A 97 -43.98 -12.23 8.64
C GLY A 97 -42.60 -12.51 9.27
N SER A 98 -41.79 -11.57 9.74
CA SER A 98 -42.07 -10.28 10.40
C SER A 98 -40.76 -9.50 10.58
N ALA A 99 -40.90 -8.17 10.80
CA ALA A 99 -40.17 -7.27 11.72
C ALA A 99 -38.63 -7.35 11.80
N GLY A 100 -37.87 -6.24 11.78
CA GLY A 100 -38.18 -4.89 12.21
C GLY A 100 -37.09 -4.42 13.18
N GLY A 101 -36.58 -3.20 12.97
CA GLY A 101 -35.74 -2.43 13.91
C GLY A 101 -34.37 -3.04 14.21
N ASP A 102 -33.40 -2.36 14.77
CA ASP A 102 -33.08 -0.96 14.94
C ASP A 102 -31.62 -0.97 15.42
N GLY A 103 -30.92 0.14 15.30
CA GLY A 103 -29.51 0.23 15.68
C GLY A 103 -29.30 -0.03 17.17
N ASP A 104 -28.17 -0.68 17.48
CA ASP A 104 -27.57 -0.62 18.81
C ASP A 104 -26.15 -0.08 18.70
N ALA A 105 -26.09 1.25 18.78
CA ALA A 105 -24.99 1.92 19.42
C ALA A 105 -25.25 1.91 20.94
N SER A 106 -24.46 1.16 21.70
CA SER A 106 -24.03 1.62 23.03
C SER A 106 -22.97 0.72 23.65
N GLY A 107 -21.95 1.41 24.14
CA GLY A 107 -20.86 0.91 24.96
C GLY A 107 -20.02 2.10 25.40
N GLY A 108 -20.68 3.11 25.96
CA GLY A 108 -20.06 4.30 26.51
C GLY A 108 -19.19 3.94 27.71
N GLY A 109 -17.88 3.95 27.51
CA GLY A 109 -16.90 4.14 28.56
C GLY A 109 -16.64 5.62 28.72
N THR A 110 -17.25 6.25 29.73
CA THR A 110 -16.83 7.56 30.22
C THR A 110 -15.45 7.41 30.85
N GLY A 111 -14.42 7.67 30.06
CA GLY A 111 -13.03 7.79 30.47
C GLY A 111 -12.44 9.07 29.88
N SER A 112 -12.10 10.01 30.75
CA SER A 112 -11.43 11.26 30.46
C SER A 112 -10.17 11.06 29.60
N GLY A 113 -10.04 11.84 28.50
CA GLY A 113 -8.73 12.13 27.87
C GLY A 113 -8.27 11.27 26.69
N ALA A 114 -9.14 10.56 25.96
CA ALA A 114 -8.71 9.80 24.78
C ALA A 114 -8.46 10.69 23.54
N SER A 115 -7.17 10.92 23.25
CA SER A 115 -6.63 11.34 21.95
C SER A 115 -7.29 10.55 20.81
N GLY A 116 -7.56 11.20 19.67
CA GLY A 116 -8.35 10.69 18.52
C GLY A 116 -7.89 9.36 17.92
N GLY A 117 -8.09 8.27 18.66
CA GLY A 117 -7.65 6.92 18.33
C GLY A 117 -8.53 6.26 17.27
N GLY A 118 -7.91 5.43 16.44
CA GLY A 118 -8.58 4.59 15.44
C GLY A 118 -7.56 3.92 14.52
N PRO A 119 -8.00 3.11 13.55
CA PRO A 119 -7.09 2.47 12.61
C PRO A 119 -6.43 3.51 11.68
N ILE A 120 -5.23 3.19 11.18
CA ILE A 120 -4.64 3.94 10.06
C ILE A 120 -5.55 3.88 8.82
N GLY A 121 -5.38 4.81 7.89
CA GLY A 121 -6.18 4.85 6.66
C GLY A 121 -7.59 5.41 6.84
N GLN A 122 -8.01 5.70 8.08
CA GLN A 122 -9.33 6.26 8.35
C GLN A 122 -9.24 7.73 8.76
N GLY A 123 -9.77 8.62 7.91
CA GLY A 123 -9.90 10.05 8.18
C GLY A 123 -11.13 10.37 9.03
N SER A 124 -11.34 9.62 10.12
CA SER A 124 -12.51 9.77 11.00
C SER A 124 -12.12 10.01 12.45
N GLY A 125 -13.09 10.44 13.25
CA GLY A 125 -12.91 10.81 14.65
C GLY A 125 -12.72 12.31 14.86
N LYS A 126 -12.50 12.71 16.12
CA LYS A 126 -12.47 14.12 16.55
C LYS A 126 -11.32 14.93 15.93
N SER A 127 -10.27 14.24 15.47
CA SER A 127 -9.11 14.85 14.84
C SER A 127 -9.20 14.86 13.31
N ALA A 128 -10.29 14.41 12.69
CA ALA A 128 -10.43 14.37 11.24
C ALA A 128 -10.50 15.77 10.62
N VAL A 129 -9.83 15.97 9.49
CA VAL A 129 -9.73 17.26 8.80
C VAL A 129 -10.14 17.11 7.34
N ALA A 130 -10.84 18.09 6.79
CA ALA A 130 -11.19 18.13 5.37
C ALA A 130 -9.97 18.44 4.48
N ALA A 131 -9.97 17.93 3.24
CA ALA A 131 -8.88 18.11 2.27
C ALA A 131 -8.49 19.59 2.02
N GLY A 132 -9.46 20.51 2.09
CA GLY A 132 -9.25 21.94 1.89
C GLY A 132 -8.83 22.74 3.14
N SER A 133 -8.49 22.09 4.25
CA SER A 133 -8.12 22.80 5.48
C SER A 133 -6.88 23.69 5.32
N SER A 134 -6.92 24.87 5.92
CA SER A 134 -5.82 25.83 5.99
C SER A 134 -4.69 25.45 6.95
N LEU A 135 -4.83 24.33 7.69
CA LEU A 135 -3.78 23.85 8.58
C LEU A 135 -2.50 23.50 7.77
N PRO A 136 -1.32 23.92 8.24
CA PRO A 136 -0.05 23.54 7.62
C PRO A 136 0.21 22.04 7.81
N ASN A 137 0.97 21.42 6.92
CA ASN A 137 1.39 20.03 7.10
C ASN A 137 2.39 19.90 8.26
N CYS A 138 2.30 18.81 9.02
CA CYS A 138 3.30 18.49 10.03
C CYS A 138 4.64 18.18 9.35
N VAL A 139 5.72 18.71 9.92
CA VAL A 139 7.09 18.64 9.39
C VAL A 139 8.05 18.17 10.47
N SER A 140 9.09 17.42 10.09
CA SER A 140 9.97 16.69 11.01
C SER A 140 10.75 17.55 12.01
N ASP A 141 10.92 18.85 11.75
CA ASP A 141 11.58 19.78 12.68
C ASP A 141 10.69 20.18 13.86
N LYS A 142 9.36 20.05 13.70
CA LYS A 142 8.35 20.38 14.72
C LYS A 142 7.49 19.21 15.14
N ALA A 143 7.50 18.11 14.39
CA ALA A 143 6.70 16.95 14.66
C ALA A 143 7.53 15.66 14.56
N GLU A 144 7.28 14.74 15.48
CA GLU A 144 7.98 13.47 15.58
C GLU A 144 7.01 12.32 15.24
N LEU A 145 7.45 11.39 14.39
CA LEU A 145 6.75 10.14 14.14
C LEU A 145 7.30 9.06 15.07
N VAL A 146 6.44 8.45 15.87
CA VAL A 146 6.80 7.38 16.79
C VAL A 146 6.05 6.12 16.41
N LEU A 147 6.78 5.03 16.18
CA LEU A 147 6.22 3.71 15.89
C LEU A 147 6.59 2.74 17.00
N ARG A 148 5.58 2.13 17.61
CA ARG A 148 5.72 1.17 18.72
C ARG A 148 4.99 -0.13 18.42
N SER A 149 5.60 -1.27 18.77
CA SER A 149 4.88 -2.53 18.89
C SER A 149 4.28 -2.64 20.28
N VAL A 150 2.99 -2.97 20.39
CA VAL A 150 2.28 -3.08 21.68
C VAL A 150 2.91 -4.16 22.57
N LYS A 151 3.40 -5.25 21.95
CA LYS A 151 4.19 -6.31 22.62
C LYS A 151 5.55 -6.47 21.96
N SER A 152 6.56 -6.83 22.75
CA SER A 152 7.88 -7.19 22.22
C SER A 152 7.89 -8.57 21.56
N SER A 153 6.99 -9.47 21.98
CA SER A 153 6.84 -10.83 21.45
C SER A 153 5.36 -11.22 21.32
N TYR A 154 5.01 -11.90 20.23
CA TYR A 154 3.66 -12.40 19.94
C TYR A 154 3.65 -13.92 19.81
N ALA A 155 2.76 -14.58 20.55
CA ALA A 155 2.53 -16.02 20.48
C ALA A 155 2.02 -16.46 19.09
N PRO A 156 2.13 -17.75 18.74
CA PRO A 156 1.45 -18.31 17.57
C PRO A 156 -0.03 -17.91 17.54
N GLY A 157 -0.54 -17.52 16.37
CA GLY A 157 -1.94 -17.10 16.19
C GLY A 157 -2.30 -15.70 16.74
N ALA A 158 -1.46 -15.08 17.58
CA ALA A 158 -1.68 -13.70 18.01
C ALA A 158 -1.45 -12.74 16.83
N LYS A 159 -2.29 -11.70 16.72
CA LYS A 159 -2.16 -10.65 15.70
C LYS A 159 -1.26 -9.51 16.21
N PRO A 160 -0.08 -9.27 15.61
CA PRO A 160 0.76 -8.15 15.97
C PRO A 160 0.01 -6.83 15.86
N THR A 161 0.16 -5.99 16.88
CA THR A 161 -0.49 -4.67 16.94
C THR A 161 0.57 -3.60 17.10
N PHE A 162 0.47 -2.57 16.28
CA PHE A 162 1.42 -1.47 16.24
C PHE A 162 0.69 -0.15 16.44
N GLU A 163 1.32 0.74 17.19
CA GLU A 163 0.85 2.09 17.45
C GLU A 163 1.74 3.08 16.72
N LEU A 164 1.13 3.88 15.86
CA LEU A 164 1.74 4.98 15.16
C LEU A 164 1.25 6.29 15.79
N THR A 165 2.16 7.03 16.42
CA THR A 165 1.86 8.30 17.08
C THR A 165 2.58 9.42 16.36
N VAL A 166 1.88 10.50 16.02
CA VAL A 166 2.47 11.75 15.54
C VAL A 166 2.38 12.76 16.66
N LYS A 167 3.54 13.21 17.15
CA LYS A 167 3.66 14.21 18.22
C LYS A 167 4.02 15.55 17.64
N ASN A 168 3.27 16.59 17.97
CA ASN A 168 3.54 17.95 17.52
C ASN A 168 4.14 18.77 18.67
N ALA A 169 5.40 19.13 18.54
CA ALA A 169 6.11 20.00 19.47
C ALA A 169 5.96 21.49 19.13
N ALA A 170 5.31 21.88 18.04
CA ALA A 170 5.02 23.27 17.73
C ALA A 170 3.98 23.90 18.68
N GLY A 171 3.97 25.23 18.73
CA GLY A 171 2.91 26.01 19.37
C GLY A 171 1.66 26.20 18.50
N ALA A 172 1.65 25.68 17.27
CA ALA A 172 0.51 25.73 16.35
C ALA A 172 0.10 24.31 15.94
N ALA A 173 -1.19 24.11 15.65
CA ALA A 173 -1.68 22.85 15.11
C ALA A 173 -1.20 22.63 13.67
N CYS A 174 -1.02 21.37 13.30
CA CYS A 174 -0.68 20.96 11.93
C CYS A 174 -1.57 19.78 11.51
N LYS A 175 -1.59 19.47 10.21
CA LYS A 175 -2.28 18.29 9.68
C LYS A 175 -1.29 17.25 9.17
N VAL A 176 -1.65 15.98 9.30
CA VAL A 176 -0.88 14.84 8.79
C VAL A 176 -1.80 13.90 8.02
N ASP A 177 -1.33 13.38 6.88
CA ASP A 177 -2.06 12.36 6.12
C ASP A 177 -1.61 10.96 6.55
N LEU A 178 -2.48 10.26 7.26
CA LEU A 178 -2.28 8.85 7.64
C LEU A 178 -3.07 7.89 6.74
N GLY A 179 -3.43 8.34 5.53
CA GLY A 179 -4.07 7.53 4.50
C GLY A 179 -3.12 6.42 4.03
N GLN A 180 -3.66 5.26 3.62
CA GLN A 180 -2.83 4.10 3.23
C GLN A 180 -1.94 4.36 2.00
N LYS A 181 -2.20 5.43 1.23
CA LYS A 181 -1.34 5.88 0.15
C LYS A 181 -0.18 6.77 0.63
N ALA A 182 -0.38 7.54 1.70
CA ALA A 182 0.59 8.48 2.23
C ALA A 182 1.44 7.83 3.34
N ALA A 183 0.80 7.26 4.36
CA ALA A 183 1.45 6.58 5.46
C ALA A 183 1.61 5.08 5.16
N VAL A 184 2.80 4.71 4.70
CA VAL A 184 3.13 3.32 4.34
C VAL A 184 3.88 2.67 5.50
N LEU A 185 3.34 1.55 6.00
CA LEU A 185 4.03 0.71 6.95
C LEU A 185 4.53 -0.54 6.25
N THR A 186 5.79 -0.89 6.46
CA THR A 186 6.44 -2.06 5.84
C THR A 186 7.02 -2.95 6.91
N ILE A 187 6.76 -4.26 6.81
CA ILE A 187 7.37 -5.29 7.66
C ILE A 187 8.44 -6.03 6.84
N THR A 188 9.65 -6.14 7.39
CA THR A 188 10.76 -6.90 6.82
C THR A 188 11.28 -7.95 7.81
N ASP A 189 11.82 -9.04 7.28
CA ASP A 189 12.61 -9.99 8.08
C ASP A 189 13.92 -9.31 8.52
N SER A 190 14.22 -9.32 9.83
CA SER A 190 15.46 -8.72 10.33
C SER A 190 16.73 -9.50 9.97
N ALA A 191 16.61 -10.76 9.55
CA ALA A 191 17.74 -11.61 9.18
C ALA A 191 18.18 -11.45 7.71
N GLY A 192 17.29 -10.97 6.84
CA GLY A 192 17.54 -10.89 5.39
C GLY A 192 17.05 -9.62 4.71
N ASP A 193 16.39 -8.70 5.43
CA ASP A 193 15.72 -7.50 4.91
C ASP A 193 14.66 -7.77 3.83
N ASP A 194 14.28 -9.03 3.65
CA ASP A 194 13.21 -9.44 2.74
C ASP A 194 11.89 -8.82 3.20
N ARG A 195 11.20 -8.16 2.28
CA ARG A 195 9.90 -7.55 2.56
C ARG A 195 8.84 -8.64 2.70
N VAL A 196 8.14 -8.60 3.82
CA VAL A 196 7.09 -9.56 4.20
C VAL A 196 5.72 -8.99 3.91
N TRP A 197 5.49 -7.73 4.24
CA TRP A 197 4.17 -7.09 4.14
C TRP A 197 4.32 -5.57 4.00
N ALA A 198 3.35 -4.92 3.35
CA ALA A 198 3.15 -3.49 3.53
C ALA A 198 1.66 -3.08 3.54
N SER A 199 1.37 -1.98 4.23
CA SER A 199 0.01 -1.45 4.39
C SER A 199 -0.63 -0.96 3.09
N ASN A 200 0.18 -0.65 2.06
CA ASN A 200 -0.27 -0.15 0.77
C ASN A 200 -0.36 -1.23 -0.32
N ASP A 201 -0.14 -2.50 0.02
CA ASP A 201 -0.23 -3.59 -0.96
C ASP A 201 -1.66 -3.86 -1.41
N CYS A 202 -2.61 -3.73 -0.49
CA CYS A 202 -4.03 -3.81 -0.78
C CYS A 202 -4.81 -2.73 -0.03
N PRO A 203 -4.78 -1.48 -0.53
CA PRO A 203 -5.41 -0.38 0.17
C PRO A 203 -6.94 -0.53 0.09
N SER A 204 -7.63 -0.37 1.22
CA SER A 204 -9.10 -0.36 1.30
C SER A 204 -9.71 0.92 0.72
N GLY A 205 -8.88 1.90 0.37
CA GLY A 205 -9.25 3.15 -0.28
C GLY A 205 -8.02 4.02 -0.55
N THR A 206 -8.16 4.97 -1.48
CA THR A 206 -7.08 5.90 -1.88
C THR A 206 -7.29 7.31 -1.35
N ALA A 207 -8.39 7.54 -0.63
CA ALA A 207 -8.69 8.84 -0.03
C ALA A 207 -7.64 9.19 1.05
N PRO A 208 -7.22 10.46 1.13
CA PRO A 208 -6.42 10.95 2.24
C PRO A 208 -7.13 10.73 3.57
N ALA A 209 -6.38 10.35 4.61
CA ALA A 209 -6.86 10.33 5.99
C ALA A 209 -6.16 11.46 6.74
N LEU A 210 -6.64 12.69 6.51
CA LEU A 210 -6.07 13.89 7.09
C LEU A 210 -6.52 14.05 8.54
N LEU A 211 -5.55 14.21 9.42
CA LEU A 211 -5.75 14.37 10.85
C LEU A 211 -5.06 15.62 11.37
N GLU A 212 -5.73 16.37 12.22
CA GLU A 212 -5.16 17.45 13.00
C GLU A 212 -4.33 16.88 14.15
N VAL A 213 -3.12 17.40 14.28
CA VAL A 213 -2.25 17.22 15.44
C VAL A 213 -2.21 18.55 16.19
N PRO A 214 -2.86 18.64 17.37
CA PRO A 214 -2.94 19.90 18.12
C PRO A 214 -1.57 20.46 18.47
N ALA A 215 -1.49 21.76 18.72
CA ALA A 215 -0.30 22.38 19.29
C ALA A 215 0.09 21.69 20.60
N LYS A 216 1.37 21.30 20.74
CA LYS A 216 1.87 20.55 21.91
C LYS A 216 1.08 19.26 22.19
N GLY A 217 0.41 18.70 21.18
CA GLY A 217 -0.43 17.52 21.29
C GLY A 217 0.07 16.36 20.45
N GLU A 218 -0.73 15.28 20.42
CA GLU A 218 -0.44 14.11 19.63
C GLU A 218 -1.71 13.47 19.08
N VAL A 219 -1.55 12.73 17.98
CA VAL A 219 -2.58 11.84 17.45
C VAL A 219 -1.99 10.43 17.34
N GLN A 220 -2.77 9.42 17.69
CA GLN A 220 -2.35 8.03 17.67
C GLN A 220 -3.28 7.21 16.77
N ARG A 221 -2.69 6.34 15.96
CA ARG A 221 -3.40 5.34 15.14
C ARG A 221 -2.83 3.95 15.36
N THR A 222 -3.70 2.96 15.17
CA THR A 222 -3.34 1.56 15.39
C THR A 222 -3.32 0.80 14.06
N VAL A 223 -2.41 -0.16 13.96
CA VAL A 223 -2.30 -1.11 12.86
C VAL A 223 -2.31 -2.50 13.44
N VAL A 224 -3.26 -3.33 13.00
CA VAL A 224 -3.32 -4.74 13.36
C VAL A 224 -2.94 -5.53 12.12
N TRP A 225 -1.91 -6.37 12.26
CA TRP A 225 -1.46 -7.24 11.19
C TRP A 225 -1.87 -8.68 11.48
N ASP A 226 -2.39 -9.37 10.47
CA ASP A 226 -2.92 -10.73 10.56
C ASP A 226 -1.84 -11.82 10.40
N ARG A 227 -0.56 -11.43 10.38
CA ARG A 227 0.61 -12.29 10.13
C ARG A 227 0.63 -12.92 8.74
N ARG A 228 -0.07 -12.34 7.76
CA ARG A 228 0.03 -12.77 6.36
C ARG A 228 1.00 -11.88 5.60
N ALA A 229 1.82 -12.51 4.78
CA ALA A 229 2.61 -11.77 3.80
C ALA A 229 1.67 -11.13 2.78
N SER A 230 2.03 -9.97 2.23
CA SER A 230 1.28 -9.33 1.15
C SER A 230 2.17 -9.09 -0.07
N GLY A 231 1.53 -9.10 -1.24
CA GLY A 231 2.14 -8.66 -2.49
C GLY A 231 1.41 -7.44 -3.05
N PRO A 232 2.08 -6.64 -3.90
CA PRO A 232 1.48 -5.44 -4.46
C PRO A 232 0.23 -5.74 -5.29
N GLN A 233 -0.64 -4.74 -5.43
CA GLN A 233 -1.88 -4.83 -6.24
C GLN A 233 -2.87 -5.88 -5.74
N CYS A 234 -3.00 -6.05 -4.42
CA CYS A 234 -3.85 -7.07 -3.81
C CYS A 234 -3.57 -8.49 -4.35
N ALA A 235 -2.32 -8.77 -4.79
CA ALA A 235 -1.96 -10.10 -5.24
C ALA A 235 -2.31 -11.11 -4.16
N THR A 236 -3.03 -12.17 -4.53
CA THR A 236 -3.56 -13.17 -3.60
C THR A 236 -2.46 -13.62 -2.64
N PRO A 237 -2.53 -13.23 -1.36
CA PRO A 237 -1.47 -13.57 -0.42
C PRO A 237 -1.48 -15.07 -0.17
N SER A 238 -0.31 -15.63 0.09
CA SER A 238 -0.21 -17.02 0.52
C SER A 238 -1.11 -17.24 1.74
N SER A 239 -1.83 -18.37 1.76
CA SER A 239 -2.57 -18.78 2.96
C SER A 239 -1.65 -19.12 4.13
N ALA A 240 -0.34 -19.27 3.88
CA ALA A 240 0.68 -19.50 4.89
C ALA A 240 0.87 -18.26 5.78
N LEU A 241 0.90 -18.49 7.10
CA LEU A 241 1.30 -17.49 8.07
C LEU A 241 2.80 -17.26 7.99
N VAL A 242 3.21 -16.01 8.26
CA VAL A 242 4.62 -15.66 8.41
C VAL A 242 5.21 -16.44 9.59
N PRO A 243 6.37 -17.10 9.38
CA PRO A 243 6.96 -17.97 10.39
C PRO A 243 7.41 -17.21 11.65
N ALA A 244 7.81 -17.96 12.67
CA ALA A 244 8.44 -17.39 13.86
C ALA A 244 9.80 -16.79 13.49
N GLY A 245 10.15 -15.65 14.10
CA GLY A 245 11.34 -14.90 13.74
C GLY A 245 11.38 -13.50 14.35
N LYS A 246 12.45 -12.78 14.06
CA LYS A 246 12.59 -11.37 14.43
C LYS A 246 12.28 -10.51 13.20
N TYR A 247 11.38 -9.56 13.38
CA TYR A 247 10.90 -8.70 12.32
C TYR A 247 11.11 -7.24 12.68
N ARG A 248 11.21 -6.42 11.64
CA ARG A 248 11.26 -4.97 11.74
C ARG A 248 10.02 -4.42 11.06
N ILE A 249 9.36 -3.46 11.71
CA ILE A 249 8.33 -2.64 11.09
C ILE A 249 8.86 -1.21 10.96
N GLN A 250 8.63 -0.62 9.81
CA GLN A 250 9.00 0.75 9.45
C GLN A 250 7.74 1.50 9.02
N ALA A 251 7.61 2.76 9.40
CA ALA A 251 6.56 3.66 8.96
C ALA A 251 7.17 4.86 8.25
N ASP A 252 6.72 5.08 7.02
CA ASP A 252 7.13 6.19 6.17
C ASP A 252 5.91 7.09 5.96
N VAL A 253 6.00 8.33 6.45
CA VAL A 253 4.94 9.35 6.36
C VAL A 253 5.54 10.62 5.77
N PRO A 254 4.99 11.17 4.67
CA PRO A 254 5.51 12.37 4.04
C PRO A 254 5.67 13.53 5.02
N GLY A 255 6.85 14.17 4.98
CA GLY A 255 7.16 15.32 5.83
C GLY A 255 7.69 14.97 7.23
N LEU A 256 7.64 13.70 7.65
CA LEU A 256 8.14 13.25 8.95
C LEU A 256 9.35 12.33 8.78
N GLU A 257 10.18 12.23 9.82
CA GLU A 257 11.28 11.26 9.85
C GLU A 257 10.73 9.83 9.95
N THR A 258 11.33 8.91 9.20
CA THR A 258 10.94 7.49 9.20
C THR A 258 11.08 6.87 10.59
N ALA A 259 10.00 6.30 11.09
CA ALA A 259 9.99 5.60 12.38
C ALA A 259 10.14 4.10 12.18
N ARG A 260 10.90 3.42 13.05
CA ARG A 260 11.09 1.96 12.99
C ARG A 260 11.16 1.33 14.37
N THR A 261 10.69 0.09 14.46
CA THR A 261 10.83 -0.74 15.66
C THR A 261 10.92 -2.21 15.30
N THR A 262 11.32 -3.04 16.25
CA THR A 262 11.45 -4.49 16.06
C THR A 262 10.50 -5.25 16.97
N PHE A 263 10.05 -6.42 16.52
CA PHE A 263 9.19 -7.31 17.28
C PHE A 263 9.53 -8.76 16.96
N VAL A 264 9.09 -9.68 17.82
CA VAL A 264 9.34 -11.12 17.67
C VAL A 264 8.02 -11.86 17.47
N LEU A 265 7.99 -12.77 16.51
CA LEU A 265 6.98 -13.82 16.42
C LEU A 265 7.54 -15.08 17.09
N ALA A 266 6.94 -15.50 18.20
CA ALA A 266 7.39 -16.65 18.96
C ALA A 266 7.14 -17.95 18.19
N LYS A 267 8.00 -18.94 18.44
CA LYS A 267 7.76 -20.32 18.02
C LYS A 267 6.60 -20.90 18.83
N SER A 268 5.85 -21.80 18.19
CA SER A 268 4.89 -22.68 18.85
C SER A 268 5.58 -23.70 19.73
#